data_AF-A0A7H0LLD9-F1
#
_entry.id   AF-A0A7H0LLD9-F1
#
_cell.length_a   1.000
_cell.length_b   1.000
_cell.length_c   1.000
_cell.angle_alpha   90.00
_cell.angle_beta   90.00
_cell.angle_gamma   90.00
#
_symmetry.space_group_name_H-M   'P 1'
#
loop_
_entity.id
_entity.type
_entity.pdbx_description
1 polymer ?
#
loop_
_entity_poly.entity_id
_entity_poly.type
_entity_poly.pdbx_seq_one_letter_code
_entity_poly.pdbx_strand_id
1 'polypeptide(L)'
;MRGPLLALGVLLMLAGCDQDDQVEVNQSGKTLLPVANQAAGSDADNPVTADAGNASHVDSAAGSERFTCNNGAGVIVTYGDDSAALLINGEAYELPAVSAASGSKYMSVTGMTKGKSLAWWSEGNRALLIEAPIGDTSGDRQVVLKCRLAADAKAQPDIG
;
A
#
# COMPACT_ATOMS: atom_id res chain seq x y z
N MET A 1 -52.82 7.30 23.11
CA MET A 1 -52.69 5.88 23.48
C MET A 1 -51.21 5.58 23.61
N ARG A 2 -50.75 5.27 24.83
CA ARG A 2 -49.38 4.86 25.16
C ARG A 2 -49.29 3.34 24.96
N GLY A 3 -48.19 2.86 24.42
CA GLY A 3 -47.82 1.45 24.42
C GLY A 3 -46.33 1.28 24.09
N PRO A 4 -45.50 0.85 25.04
CA PRO A 4 -44.09 0.52 24.81
C PRO A 4 -43.94 -0.97 24.51
N LEU A 5 -42.96 -1.34 23.68
CA LEU A 5 -42.48 -2.71 23.60
C LEU A 5 -40.95 -2.69 23.62
N LEU A 6 -40.43 -2.98 24.81
CA LEU A 6 -39.07 -3.40 25.08
C LEU A 6 -38.91 -4.82 24.53
N ALA A 7 -37.82 -5.07 23.80
CA ALA A 7 -37.33 -6.42 23.57
C ALA A 7 -35.81 -6.43 23.82
N LEU A 8 -35.45 -6.91 25.01
CA LEU A 8 -34.14 -7.40 25.39
C LEU A 8 -33.93 -8.80 24.76
N GLY A 9 -32.74 -9.05 24.23
CA GLY A 9 -32.18 -10.38 23.96
C GLY A 9 -30.71 -10.21 23.58
N VAL A 10 -29.73 -10.41 24.48
CA VAL A 10 -29.11 -11.70 24.90
C VAL A 10 -28.49 -12.43 23.70
N LEU A 11 -27.28 -13.00 23.69
CA LEU A 11 -26.02 -12.97 24.44
C LEU A 11 -25.15 -14.02 23.72
N LEU A 12 -23.85 -13.75 23.50
CA LEU A 12 -22.73 -14.70 23.31
C LEU A 12 -22.79 -15.76 22.18
N MET A 13 -21.65 -15.92 21.48
CA MET A 13 -20.88 -17.18 21.38
C MET A 13 -19.50 -16.89 20.76
N LEU A 14 -18.45 -17.25 21.48
CA LEU A 14 -17.06 -17.28 21.02
C LEU A 14 -16.84 -18.56 20.20
N ALA A 15 -16.21 -18.42 19.03
CA ALA A 15 -15.47 -19.48 18.34
C ALA A 15 -14.10 -18.86 18.01
N GLY A 16 -12.93 -19.40 18.32
CA GLY A 16 -12.58 -20.80 18.59
C GLY A 16 -11.99 -21.45 17.33
N CYS A 17 -10.81 -20.99 16.88
CA CYS A 17 -9.92 -21.69 15.94
C CYS A 17 -8.52 -21.58 16.57
N ASP A 18 -8.03 -22.59 17.30
CA ASP A 18 -7.38 -23.82 16.79
C ASP A 18 -6.07 -23.49 16.05
N GLN A 19 -4.97 -23.65 16.80
CA GLN A 19 -3.58 -23.58 16.36
C GLN A 19 -3.18 -24.95 15.83
N ASP A 20 -2.75 -25.04 14.58
CA ASP A 20 -2.14 -26.27 14.07
C ASP A 20 -0.92 -25.99 13.17
N ASP A 21 0.14 -26.71 13.53
CA ASP A 21 1.37 -27.06 12.82
C ASP A 21 2.49 -26.05 12.55
N GLN A 22 3.55 -26.21 13.36
CA GLN A 22 4.93 -25.88 13.04
C GLN A 22 5.51 -26.89 12.05
N VAL A 23 5.91 -26.42 10.88
CA VAL A 23 6.74 -27.20 9.96
C VAL A 23 8.22 -26.90 10.24
N GLU A 24 8.81 -27.74 11.08
CA GLU A 24 10.26 -27.91 11.24
C GLU A 24 10.78 -28.74 10.06
N VAL A 25 11.50 -28.12 9.11
CA VAL A 25 12.29 -28.87 8.12
C VAL A 25 13.77 -28.71 8.41
N ASN A 26 14.30 -29.87 8.73
CA ASN A 26 15.63 -30.21 9.17
C ASN A 26 16.75 -29.76 8.21
N GLN A 27 17.84 -29.32 8.81
CA GLN A 27 19.12 -29.04 8.18
C GLN A 27 19.73 -30.31 7.59
N SER A 28 20.29 -30.22 6.39
CA SER A 28 21.39 -31.11 5.98
C SER A 28 22.31 -30.35 5.03
N GLY A 29 23.50 -30.08 5.54
CA GLY A 29 24.52 -29.31 4.86
C GLY A 29 25.11 -30.04 3.65
N LYS A 30 25.63 -29.24 2.72
CA LYS A 30 26.73 -29.65 1.86
C LYS A 30 27.63 -28.45 1.59
N THR A 31 28.81 -28.53 2.17
CA THR A 31 29.99 -27.70 1.95
C THR A 31 30.34 -27.62 0.46
N LEU A 32 30.91 -26.49 -0.01
CA LEU A 32 32.23 -26.39 -0.65
C LEU A 32 32.49 -25.00 -1.27
N LEU A 33 33.41 -24.27 -0.61
CA LEU A 33 34.48 -23.38 -1.12
C LEU A 33 34.20 -22.05 -1.85
N PRO A 34 35.06 -21.02 -1.64
CA PRO A 34 34.97 -19.72 -2.29
C PRO A 34 35.77 -19.68 -3.60
N VAL A 35 35.20 -19.12 -4.66
CA VAL A 35 35.94 -18.72 -5.87
C VAL A 35 35.77 -17.21 -6.05
N ALA A 36 36.89 -16.52 -5.88
CA ALA A 36 37.08 -15.16 -6.34
C ALA A 36 37.11 -15.15 -7.88
N ASN A 37 36.45 -14.17 -8.50
CA ASN A 37 36.87 -13.66 -9.79
C ASN A 37 36.59 -12.17 -9.86
N GLN A 38 37.66 -11.39 -9.68
CA GLN A 38 37.76 -10.02 -10.16
C GLN A 38 37.84 -10.07 -11.70
N ALA A 39 37.02 -9.25 -12.35
CA ALA A 39 37.32 -8.75 -13.68
C ALA A 39 36.97 -7.27 -13.72
N ALA A 40 38.01 -6.45 -13.74
CA ALA A 40 37.96 -5.05 -14.09
C ALA A 40 37.78 -4.94 -15.62
N GLY A 41 36.95 -4.00 -16.04
CA GLY A 41 36.77 -3.60 -17.44
C GLY A 41 36.00 -2.28 -17.47
N SER A 42 36.75 -1.20 -17.63
CA SER A 42 36.29 0.18 -17.74
C SER A 42 35.72 0.50 -19.13
N ASP A 43 35.13 1.69 -19.21
CA ASP A 43 34.67 2.45 -20.39
C ASP A 43 33.22 2.20 -20.83
N ALA A 44 32.38 3.20 -21.12
CA ALA A 44 32.18 4.62 -20.81
C ALA A 44 31.06 5.07 -21.79
N ASP A 45 30.31 6.10 -21.43
CA ASP A 45 29.39 6.87 -22.29
C ASP A 45 28.02 6.27 -22.65
N ASN A 46 27.05 6.46 -21.74
CA ASN A 46 25.86 7.26 -22.10
C ASN A 46 25.18 7.81 -20.82
N PRO A 47 25.12 9.13 -20.59
CA PRO A 47 24.44 9.68 -19.42
C PRO A 47 22.93 9.63 -19.63
N VAL A 48 22.28 8.61 -19.04
CA VAL A 48 20.84 8.66 -18.82
C VAL A 48 20.62 9.57 -17.62
N THR A 49 20.36 10.85 -17.89
CA THR A 49 19.90 11.79 -16.86
C THR A 49 18.47 11.43 -16.47
N ALA A 50 18.33 10.40 -15.64
CA ALA A 50 17.13 10.17 -14.84
C ALA A 50 17.39 10.77 -13.46
N ASP A 51 17.40 12.10 -13.40
CA ASP A 51 17.13 12.82 -12.14
C ASP A 51 15.61 12.71 -11.90
N ALA A 52 15.17 11.52 -11.51
CA ALA A 52 13.88 11.34 -10.88
C ALA A 52 14.15 11.54 -9.40
N GLY A 53 13.90 12.77 -8.94
CA GLY A 53 13.96 13.15 -7.54
C GLY A 53 13.32 12.06 -6.68
N ASN A 54 14.17 11.34 -5.97
CA ASN A 54 13.80 10.37 -4.97
C ASN A 54 13.08 11.16 -3.88
N ALA A 55 11.75 11.26 -3.96
CA ALA A 55 10.91 11.66 -2.85
C ALA A 55 10.99 10.53 -1.82
N SER A 56 12.12 10.54 -1.13
CA SER A 56 12.61 9.55 -0.21
C SER A 56 11.61 9.44 0.93
N HIS A 57 10.66 8.51 0.80
CA HIS A 57 10.00 7.90 1.93
C HIS A 57 10.89 6.78 2.50
N VAL A 58 12.21 7.02 2.55
CA VAL A 58 13.23 6.07 3.03
C VAL A 58 13.33 6.09 4.55
N ASP A 59 12.21 5.97 5.23
CA ASP A 59 12.17 5.65 6.66
C ASP A 59 10.87 4.91 7.05
N SER A 60 10.09 4.43 6.08
CA SER A 60 9.01 3.49 6.37
C SER A 60 9.59 2.09 6.32
N ALA A 61 10.08 1.59 7.46
CA ALA A 61 10.06 0.15 7.68
C ALA A 61 8.70 -0.37 7.23
N ALA A 62 8.69 -1.45 6.42
CA ALA A 62 7.48 -2.07 5.86
C ALA A 62 6.29 -1.94 6.83
N GLY A 63 5.35 -1.06 6.48
CA GLY A 63 4.38 -0.58 7.44
C GLY A 63 3.11 -0.14 6.74
N SER A 64 1.97 -0.51 7.33
CA SER A 64 0.66 -0.10 6.85
C SER A 64 0.23 1.19 7.52
N GLU A 65 -0.16 2.18 6.73
CA GLU A 65 -0.77 3.42 7.17
C GLU A 65 -2.29 3.39 6.97
N ARG A 66 -3.04 4.05 7.85
CA ARG A 66 -4.49 4.21 7.72
C ARG A 66 -4.84 5.65 7.39
N PHE A 67 -5.70 5.85 6.41
CA PHE A 67 -6.21 7.14 5.98
C PHE A 67 -7.73 7.18 6.12
N THR A 68 -8.25 8.32 6.56
CA THR A 68 -9.68 8.64 6.57
C THR A 68 -9.98 9.63 5.45
N CYS A 69 -10.94 9.30 4.59
CA CYS A 69 -11.29 10.10 3.43
C CYS A 69 -12.54 10.97 3.65
N ASN A 70 -12.74 11.95 2.78
CA ASN A 70 -13.81 12.95 2.86
C ASN A 70 -15.24 12.39 2.82
N ASN A 71 -15.43 11.17 2.31
CA ASN A 71 -16.71 10.46 2.31
C ASN A 71 -16.86 9.49 3.52
N GLY A 72 -15.92 9.51 4.47
CA GLY A 72 -15.87 8.58 5.60
C GLY A 72 -15.25 7.22 5.29
N ALA A 73 -14.84 6.94 4.04
CA ALA A 73 -14.15 5.71 3.71
C ALA A 73 -12.77 5.65 4.39
N GLY A 74 -12.40 4.45 4.84
CA GLY A 74 -11.06 4.12 5.30
C GLY A 74 -10.24 3.53 4.16
N VAL A 75 -8.98 3.96 4.04
CA VAL A 75 -8.00 3.37 3.12
C VAL A 75 -6.82 2.90 3.94
N ILE A 76 -6.44 1.63 3.79
CA ILE A 76 -5.19 1.11 4.36
C ILE A 76 -4.18 1.05 3.22
N VAL A 77 -2.99 1.60 3.44
CA VAL A 77 -1.91 1.62 2.45
C VAL A 77 -0.71 0.91 3.04
N THR A 78 -0.23 -0.12 2.36
CA THR A 78 1.04 -0.78 2.71
C THR A 78 2.07 -0.38 1.66
N TYR A 79 3.10 0.36 2.09
CA TYR A 79 4.17 0.79 1.19
C TYR A 79 5.26 -0.28 1.10
N GLY A 80 5.68 -0.59 -0.12
CA GLY A 80 6.90 -1.33 -0.43
C GLY A 80 7.93 -0.43 -1.10
N ASP A 81 9.05 -1.00 -1.54
CA ASP A 81 10.17 -0.24 -2.13
C ASP A 81 9.74 0.50 -3.42
N ASP A 82 9.03 -0.19 -4.31
CA ASP A 82 8.62 0.34 -5.62
C ASP A 82 7.10 0.23 -5.86
N SER A 83 6.32 0.00 -4.81
CA SER A 83 4.87 -0.17 -4.91
C SER A 83 4.11 0.25 -3.65
N ALA A 84 2.79 0.40 -3.80
CA ALA A 84 1.86 0.55 -2.70
C ALA A 84 0.65 -0.36 -2.91
N ALA A 85 0.33 -1.14 -1.89
CA ALA A 85 -0.89 -1.95 -1.84
C ALA A 85 -1.97 -1.16 -1.08
N LEU A 86 -3.08 -0.87 -1.75
CA LEU A 86 -4.23 -0.14 -1.19
C LEU A 86 -5.36 -1.12 -0.89
N LEU A 87 -5.89 -1.10 0.33
CA LEU A 87 -7.13 -1.79 0.69
C LEU A 87 -8.25 -0.76 0.87
N ILE A 88 -9.24 -0.80 -0.01
CA ILE A 88 -10.38 0.14 -0.04
C ILE A 88 -11.66 -0.68 -0.07
N ASN A 89 -12.52 -0.52 0.93
CA ASN A 89 -13.80 -1.27 1.03
C ASN A 89 -13.63 -2.81 0.91
N GLY A 90 -12.49 -3.35 1.34
CA GLY A 90 -12.18 -4.78 1.26
C GLY A 90 -11.58 -5.25 -0.07
N GLU A 91 -11.39 -4.36 -1.05
CA GLU A 91 -10.72 -4.66 -2.31
C GLU A 91 -9.29 -4.14 -2.32
N ALA A 92 -8.36 -4.99 -2.79
CA ALA A 92 -6.94 -4.71 -2.82
C ALA A 92 -6.51 -4.23 -4.22
N TYR A 93 -5.70 -3.17 -4.25
CA TYR A 93 -5.14 -2.59 -5.46
C TYR A 93 -3.63 -2.47 -5.31
N GLU A 94 -2.88 -3.11 -6.20
CA GLU A 94 -1.43 -2.97 -6.28
C GLU A 94 -1.07 -1.85 -7.26
N LEU A 95 -0.34 -0.85 -6.79
CA LEU A 95 0.05 0.32 -7.56
C LEU A 95 1.57 0.45 -7.59
N PRO A 96 2.22 0.31 -8.75
CA PRO A 96 3.63 0.65 -8.94
C PRO A 96 3.90 2.13 -8.65
N ALA A 97 5.07 2.42 -8.11
CA ALA A 97 5.56 3.79 -7.94
C ALA A 97 5.78 4.45 -9.31
N VAL A 98 5.46 5.75 -9.39
CA VAL A 98 5.70 6.57 -10.57
C VAL A 98 6.32 7.90 -10.16
N SER A 99 7.20 8.44 -11.02
CA SER A 99 7.84 9.72 -10.74
C SER A 99 6.83 10.84 -10.58
N ALA A 100 7.04 11.68 -9.57
CA ALA A 100 6.25 12.87 -9.30
C ALA A 100 7.17 14.02 -8.87
N ALA A 101 6.75 15.26 -9.16
CA ALA A 101 7.51 16.45 -8.77
C ALA A 101 7.54 16.68 -7.25
N SER A 102 6.53 16.19 -6.54
CA SER A 102 6.47 16.20 -5.07
C SER A 102 5.62 15.04 -4.56
N GLY A 103 5.90 14.63 -3.32
CA GLY A 103 5.21 13.53 -2.66
C GLY A 103 5.50 12.17 -3.29
N SER A 104 4.78 11.16 -2.83
CA SER A 104 4.90 9.78 -3.33
C SER A 104 3.67 9.47 -4.16
N LYS A 105 3.88 9.09 -5.43
CA LYS A 105 2.81 8.80 -6.36
C LYS A 105 2.93 7.37 -6.87
N TYR A 106 1.79 6.69 -6.90
CA TYR A 106 1.66 5.31 -7.35
C TYR A 106 0.48 5.24 -8.32
N MET A 107 0.58 4.40 -9.35
CA MET A 107 -0.45 4.34 -10.40
C MET A 107 -0.57 2.96 -11.02
N SER A 108 -1.80 2.48 -11.16
CA SER A 108 -2.14 1.25 -11.86
C SER A 108 -3.10 1.52 -13.02
N VAL A 109 -3.00 0.71 -14.08
CA VAL A 109 -3.96 0.72 -15.20
C VAL A 109 -5.31 0.11 -14.83
N THR A 110 -5.37 -0.60 -13.70
CA THR A 110 -6.60 -1.17 -13.15
C THR A 110 -7.06 -0.30 -11.99
N GLY A 111 -8.21 0.37 -12.15
CA GLY A 111 -8.84 1.13 -11.08
C GLY A 111 -10.13 0.51 -10.56
N MET A 112 -10.76 1.24 -9.63
CA MET A 112 -12.01 0.80 -8.98
C MET A 112 -13.16 0.75 -10.00
N THR A 113 -13.13 1.64 -10.99
CA THR A 113 -14.06 1.66 -12.12
C THR A 113 -13.45 0.98 -13.34
N LYS A 114 -14.19 0.05 -13.94
CA LYS A 114 -13.79 -0.61 -15.20
C LYS A 114 -13.45 0.41 -16.29
N GLY A 115 -12.30 0.23 -16.93
CA GLY A 115 -11.81 1.11 -18.01
C GLY A 115 -11.12 2.39 -17.51
N LYS A 116 -10.93 2.53 -16.20
CA LYS A 116 -10.15 3.60 -15.60
C LYS A 116 -8.89 3.06 -14.92
N SER A 117 -7.86 3.88 -14.95
CA SER A 117 -6.67 3.80 -14.11
C SER A 117 -6.96 4.34 -12.71
N LEU A 118 -6.11 3.97 -11.75
CA LEU A 118 -6.14 4.45 -10.37
C LEU A 118 -4.77 4.99 -10.00
N ALA A 119 -4.74 6.17 -9.39
CA ALA A 119 -3.53 6.75 -8.84
C ALA A 119 -3.73 7.11 -7.37
N TRP A 120 -2.76 6.73 -6.56
CA TRP A 120 -2.58 7.18 -5.19
C TRP A 120 -1.48 8.23 -5.15
N TRP A 121 -1.76 9.39 -4.59
CA TRP A 121 -0.76 10.43 -4.42
C TRP A 121 -0.78 10.96 -2.99
N SER A 122 0.26 10.64 -2.22
CA SER A 122 0.41 11.07 -0.83
C SER A 122 1.46 12.17 -0.69
N GLU A 123 1.19 13.11 0.21
CA GLU A 123 2.08 14.22 0.56
C GLU A 123 1.90 14.55 2.05
N GLY A 124 2.87 14.13 2.87
CA GLY A 124 2.79 14.26 4.33
C GLY A 124 1.57 13.53 4.89
N ASN A 125 0.72 14.24 5.63
CA ASN A 125 -0.49 13.67 6.24
C ASN A 125 -1.74 13.71 5.33
N ARG A 126 -1.57 13.98 4.03
CA ARG A 126 -2.66 14.08 3.06
C ARG A 126 -2.44 13.09 1.93
N ALA A 127 -3.53 12.61 1.35
CA ALA A 127 -3.47 11.83 0.14
C ALA A 127 -4.67 12.06 -0.76
N LEU A 128 -4.48 11.82 -2.06
CA LEU A 128 -5.51 11.87 -3.08
C LEU A 128 -5.61 10.50 -3.74
N LEU A 129 -6.84 10.01 -3.88
CA LEU A 129 -7.15 8.91 -4.77
C LEU A 129 -7.78 9.50 -6.04
N ILE A 130 -7.20 9.15 -7.18
CA ILE A 130 -7.54 9.75 -8.47
C ILE A 130 -7.86 8.63 -9.45
N GLU A 131 -8.96 8.75 -10.18
CA GLU A 131 -9.23 7.91 -11.35
C GLU A 131 -9.10 8.71 -12.64
N ALA A 132 -8.66 8.06 -13.70
CA ALA A 132 -8.62 8.63 -15.04
C ALA A 132 -8.87 7.54 -16.10
N PRO A 133 -9.46 7.86 -17.26
CA PRO A 133 -9.56 6.88 -18.34
C PRO A 133 -8.19 6.29 -18.71
N ILE A 134 -8.13 5.00 -19.02
CA ILE A 134 -6.86 4.36 -19.41
C ILE A 134 -6.36 5.01 -20.71
N GLY A 135 -5.08 5.39 -20.73
CA GLY A 135 -4.45 6.03 -21.89
C GLY A 135 -4.73 7.54 -21.99
N ASP A 136 -5.48 8.12 -21.05
CA ASP A 136 -5.72 9.56 -21.04
C ASP A 136 -4.53 10.33 -20.44
N THR A 137 -3.88 11.12 -21.29
CA THR A 137 -2.87 12.12 -20.89
C THR A 137 -3.43 13.54 -20.89
N SER A 138 -4.69 13.73 -21.33
CA SER A 138 -5.29 15.04 -21.57
C SER A 138 -5.66 15.79 -20.28
N GLY A 139 -5.74 15.07 -19.16
CA GLY A 139 -5.89 15.67 -17.84
C GLY A 139 -7.29 15.54 -17.25
N ASP A 140 -8.18 14.72 -17.82
CA ASP A 140 -9.49 14.38 -17.25
C ASP A 140 -9.34 13.42 -16.06
N ARG A 141 -8.64 13.91 -15.04
CA ARG A 141 -8.34 13.25 -13.78
C ARG A 141 -9.42 13.61 -12.78
N GLN A 142 -10.18 12.62 -12.34
CA GLN A 142 -11.18 12.79 -11.30
C GLN A 142 -10.57 12.44 -9.95
N VAL A 143 -10.44 13.44 -9.06
CA VAL A 143 -10.15 13.16 -7.64
C VAL A 143 -11.38 12.51 -7.03
N VAL A 144 -11.30 11.20 -6.77
CA VAL A 144 -12.40 10.41 -6.22
C VAL A 144 -12.42 10.43 -4.70
N LEU A 145 -11.25 10.44 -4.04
CA LEU A 145 -11.15 10.60 -2.59
C LEU A 145 -10.06 11.62 -2.23
N LYS A 146 -10.36 12.41 -1.19
CA LYS A 146 -9.39 13.27 -0.50
C LYS A 146 -9.23 12.74 0.92
N CYS A 147 -8.04 12.29 1.26
CA CYS A 147 -7.79 11.56 2.48
C CYS A 147 -6.77 12.25 3.36
N ARG A 148 -6.84 11.96 4.66
CA ARG A 148 -5.86 12.38 5.66
C ARG A 148 -5.44 11.20 6.49
N LEU A 149 -4.18 11.19 6.94
CA LEU A 149 -3.68 10.17 7.84
C LEU A 149 -4.57 10.13 9.09
N ALA A 150 -5.04 8.93 9.45
CA ALA A 150 -5.89 8.74 10.61
C ALA A 150 -5.10 9.05 11.89
N ALA A 151 -5.74 9.66 12.89
CA ALA A 151 -5.08 10.08 14.12
C ALA A 151 -4.51 8.91 14.94
N ASP A 152 -5.06 7.71 14.74
CA ASP A 152 -4.68 6.44 15.35
C ASP A 152 -3.68 5.63 14.50
N ALA A 153 -3.27 6.10 13.32
CA ALA A 153 -2.41 5.37 12.39
C ALA A 153 -1.02 5.00 12.95
N LYS A 154 -0.58 5.59 14.06
CA LYS A 154 0.67 5.25 14.75
C LYS A 154 0.54 4.22 15.88
N ALA A 155 -0.67 3.70 16.14
CA ALA A 155 -0.97 3.07 17.44
C ALA A 155 -1.26 1.56 17.42
N GLN A 156 -0.92 0.81 16.37
CA GLN A 156 -0.91 -0.65 16.48
C GLN A 156 0.52 -1.17 16.53
N PRO A 157 1.08 -1.44 17.73
CA PRO A 157 2.27 -2.27 17.83
C PRO A 157 1.95 -3.64 17.25
N ASP A 158 2.88 -4.12 16.44
CA ASP A 158 3.00 -5.51 16.00
C ASP A 158 2.89 -6.43 17.21
N ILE A 159 1.75 -7.12 17.37
CA ILE A 159 1.63 -8.18 18.37
C ILE A 159 1.98 -9.46 17.62
N GLY A 160 3.27 -9.79 17.67
CA GLY A 160 3.82 -11.07 17.22
C GLY A 160 3.33 -12.27 18.03
#